data_AF-A0A1Z5SLE1-F1
#
_entry.id   AF-A0A1Z5SLE1-F1
#
_cell.length_a   1.000
_cell.length_b   1.000
_cell.length_c   1.000
_cell.angle_alpha   90.00
_cell.angle_beta   90.00
_cell.angle_gamma   90.00
#
_symmetry.space_group_name_H-M   'P 1'
#
loop_
_entity.id
_entity.type
_entity.pdbx_description
1 polymer ?
#
loop_
_entity_poly.entity_id
_entity_poly.type
_entity_poly.pdbx_seq_one_letter_code
_entity_poly.pdbx_strand_id
1 'polypeptide(L)' 'MNLFRSKPQPQPPPKVPSDEVIPLHSLDDQFYTRALVLHFFSRFDDVLDPEKLRSALDRLLHLGGWRKLGARLRLN' A
#
# COMPACT_ATOMS: atom_id res chain seq x y z
N MET A 1 1.99 26.32 29.87
CA MET A 1 2.29 24.89 29.63
C MET A 1 1.09 24.30 28.89
N ASN A 2 1.16 24.17 27.56
CA ASN A 2 -0.01 23.74 26.75
C ASN A 2 -0.01 22.22 26.57
N LEU A 3 -0.83 21.53 27.36
CA LEU A 3 -0.97 20.07 27.43
C LEU A 3 -1.86 19.45 26.34
N PHE A 4 -2.35 20.23 25.37
CA PHE A 4 -3.32 19.78 24.36
C PHE A 4 -2.91 20.09 22.92
N ARG A 5 -1.64 19.90 22.57
CA ARG A 5 -1.24 19.96 21.15
C ARG A 5 -1.55 18.61 20.51
N SER A 6 -2.68 18.52 19.81
CA SER A 6 -2.94 17.40 18.90
C SER A 6 -1.76 17.31 17.93
N LYS A 7 -1.23 16.09 17.73
CA LYS A 7 -0.21 15.88 16.69
C LYS A 7 -0.82 16.36 15.36
N PRO A 8 -0.09 17.15 14.56
CA PRO A 8 -0.55 17.51 13.23
C PRO A 8 -0.90 16.22 12.48
N GLN A 9 -2.09 16.17 11.87
CA GLN A 9 -2.37 15.06 10.98
C GLN A 9 -1.31 15.05 9.87
N PRO A 10 -0.72 13.89 9.55
CA PRO A 10 0.21 13.79 8.44
C PRO A 10 -0.44 14.34 7.18
N GLN A 11 0.16 15.36 6.57
CA GLN A 11 -0.30 15.83 5.28
C GLN A 11 0.05 14.78 4.22
N PRO A 12 -0.88 14.43 3.32
CA PRO A 12 -0.56 13.52 2.24
C PRO A 12 0.50 14.17 1.32
N PRO A 13 1.36 13.37 0.69
CA PRO A 13 2.37 13.91 -0.24
C PRO A 13 1.71 14.77 -1.32
N PRO A 14 2.40 15.80 -1.82
CA PRO A 14 1.89 16.64 -2.90
C PRO A 14 1.61 15.78 -4.14
N LYS A 15 0.50 16.05 -4.83
CA LYS A 15 0.22 15.44 -6.13
C LYS A 15 1.19 16.04 -7.13
N VAL A 16 1.94 15.21 -7.86
CA VAL A 16 2.80 15.65 -8.95
C VAL A 16 2.15 15.32 -10.30
N PRO A 17 2.44 16.05 -11.38
CA PRO A 17 1.82 15.81 -12.68
C PRO A 17 2.02 14.40 -13.26
N SER A 18 3.05 13.68 -12.81
CA SER A 18 3.34 12.30 -13.21
C SER A 18 2.52 11.27 -12.44
N ASP A 19 1.75 11.67 -11.42
CA ASP A 19 0.93 10.75 -10.65
C ASP A 19 -0.23 10.24 -11.48
N GLU A 20 -0.47 8.93 -11.40
CA GLU A 20 -1.68 8.31 -11.91
C GLU A 20 -2.63 7.97 -10.76
N VAL A 21 -3.88 8.43 -10.87
CA VAL A 21 -4.92 8.14 -9.88
C VAL A 21 -5.67 6.88 -10.28
N ILE A 22 -5.51 5.83 -9.48
CA ILE A 22 -6.28 4.59 -9.61
C ILE A 22 -7.50 4.70 -8.69
N PRO A 23 -8.75 4.67 -9.20
CA PRO A 23 -9.93 4.73 -8.36
C PRO A 23 -10.05 3.48 -7.48
N LEU A 24 -10.36 3.68 -6.21
CA LEU A 24 -10.60 2.59 -5.26
C LEU A 24 -12.02 2.04 -5.49
N HIS A 25 -12.19 0.72 -5.39
CA HIS A 25 -13.52 0.11 -5.53
C HIS A 25 -14.38 0.48 -4.31
N SER A 26 -15.69 0.66 -4.50
CA SER A 26 -16.61 1.10 -3.43
C SER A 26 -16.62 0.18 -2.23
N LEU A 27 -16.46 -1.13 -2.45
CA LEU A 27 -16.36 -2.14 -1.38
C LEU A 27 -15.01 -2.17 -0.67
N ASP A 28 -13.96 -1.65 -1.29
CA ASP A 28 -12.64 -1.51 -0.64
C ASP A 28 -12.60 -0.26 0.25
N ASP A 29 -13.47 0.72 0.00
CA ASP A 29 -13.55 1.99 0.73
C ASP A 29 -14.56 1.98 1.89
N GLN A 30 -14.44 0.99 2.76
CA GLN A 30 -15.32 0.83 3.91
C GLN A 30 -14.58 1.24 5.20
N PHE A 31 -15.31 1.70 6.22
CA PHE A 31 -14.67 2.17 7.45
C PHE A 31 -13.80 1.09 8.11
N TYR A 32 -14.21 -0.17 8.01
CA TYR A 32 -13.48 -1.30 8.57
C TYR A 32 -12.28 -1.72 7.72
N THR A 33 -12.34 -1.62 6.40
CA THR A 33 -11.18 -1.93 5.53
C THR A 33 -10.08 -0.89 5.66
N ARG A 34 -10.43 0.39 5.87
CA ARG A 34 -9.47 1.47 6.14
C ARG A 34 -8.66 1.27 7.43
N ALA A 35 -9.19 0.51 8.39
CA ALA A 35 -8.54 0.21 9.66
C ALA A 35 -7.84 -1.17 9.66
N LEU A 36 -7.89 -1.91 8.55
CA LEU A 36 -7.38 -3.27 8.45
C LEU A 36 -5.96 -3.28 7.88
N VAL A 37 -5.06 -4.03 8.52
CA VAL A 37 -3.80 -4.47 7.90
C VAL A 37 -3.79 -5.98 7.91
N LEU A 38 -3.91 -6.58 6.72
CA LEU A 38 -3.85 -8.02 6.53
C LEU A 38 -2.40 -8.50 6.69
N HIS A 39 -2.18 -9.31 7.71
CA HIS A 39 -0.92 -10.03 7.89
C HIS A 39 -1.13 -11.48 7.51
N PHE A 40 -0.27 -12.00 6.63
CA PHE A 40 -0.25 -13.42 6.28
C PHE A 40 1.18 -13.94 6.39
N PHE A 41 1.29 -15.22 6.72
CA PHE A 41 2.57 -15.92 6.81
C PHE A 41 2.48 -17.22 6.01
N SER A 42 3.58 -17.62 5.41
CA SER A 42 3.72 -18.91 4.73
C SER A 42 5.04 -19.54 5.17
N ARG A 43 5.00 -20.84 5.45
CA ARG A 43 6.19 -21.63 5.81
C ARG A 43 6.66 -22.40 4.57
N PHE A 44 7.96 -22.33 4.33
CA PHE A 44 8.65 -23.13 3.32
C PHE A 44 9.66 -24.00 4.06
N ASP A 45 9.68 -25.30 3.76
CA ASP A 45 10.65 -26.21 4.36
C ASP A 45 12.04 -26.11 3.69
N ASP A 46 12.08 -25.57 2.47
CA ASP A 46 13.31 -25.30 1.71
C ASP A 46 13.78 -23.84 1.85
N VAL A 47 15.09 -23.61 1.67
CA VAL A 47 15.68 -22.26 1.64
C VAL A 47 15.20 -21.51 0.40
N LEU A 48 14.62 -20.33 0.60
CA LEU A 48 14.22 -19.45 -0.48
C LEU A 48 15.39 -18.63 -1.02
N ASP A 49 15.41 -18.44 -2.34
CA ASP A 49 16.33 -17.52 -3.03
C ASP A 49 15.77 -16.08 -2.99
N PRO A 50 16.44 -15.13 -2.30
CA PRO A 50 15.98 -13.74 -2.21
C PRO A 50 15.89 -13.02 -3.56
N GLU A 51 16.79 -13.31 -4.51
CA GLU A 51 16.82 -12.68 -5.83
C GLU A 51 15.64 -13.13 -6.67
N LYS A 52 15.28 -14.41 -6.55
CA LYS A 52 14.08 -14.98 -7.18
C LYS A 52 12.81 -14.36 -6.62
N LEU A 53 12.74 -14.13 -5.30
CA LEU A 53 11.58 -13.48 -4.67
C LEU A 53 11.43 -12.02 -5.15
N ARG A 54 12.53 -11.27 -5.17
CA ARG A 54 12.52 -9.87 -5.63
C ARG A 54 12.10 -9.78 -7.10
N SER A 55 12.72 -10.57 -7.98
CA SER A 55 12.43 -10.53 -9.42
C SER A 55 10.99 -10.99 -9.74
N ALA A 56 10.46 -11.96 -9.00
CA ALA A 56 9.07 -12.38 -9.13
C ALA A 56 8.09 -11.26 -8.74
N LEU A 57 8.35 -10.54 -7.64
CA LEU A 57 7.55 -9.38 -7.23
C LEU A 57 7.64 -8.25 -8.25
N ASP A 58 8.84 -7.92 -8.73
CA ASP A 58 9.03 -6.90 -9.74
C ASP A 58 8.26 -7.23 -11.03
N ARG A 59 8.37 -8.47 -11.52
CA ARG A 59 7.57 -8.95 -12.65
C ARG A 59 6.09 -8.80 -12.38
N LEU A 60 5.61 -9.20 -11.19
CA LEU A 60 4.19 -9.12 -10.83
C LEU A 60 3.64 -7.70 -10.97
N LEU A 61 4.40 -6.67 -10.57
CA LEU A 61 3.96 -5.27 -10.69
C LEU A 61 3.72 -4.83 -12.13
N HIS A 62 4.36 -5.48 -13.11
CA HIS A 62 4.18 -5.21 -14.54
C HIS A 62 3.04 -6.02 -15.17
N LEU A 63 2.40 -6.93 -14.42
CA LEU A 63 1.28 -7.75 -14.91
C LEU A 63 -0.05 -7.03 -14.65
N GLY A 64 -0.73 -6.58 -15.70
CA GLY A 64 -2.11 -6.08 -15.62
C GLY A 64 -2.37 -5.10 -14.47
N GLY A 65 -3.38 -5.39 -13.64
CA GLY A 65 -3.82 -4.53 -12.55
C GLY A 65 -2.95 -4.55 -11.27
N TRP A 66 -1.84 -5.29 -11.24
CA TRP A 66 -1.05 -5.50 -10.03
C TRP A 66 -0.18 -4.32 -9.61
N ARG A 67 0.09 -3.38 -10.53
CA ARG A 67 0.85 -2.14 -10.23
C ARG A 67 0.30 -1.35 -9.04
N LYS A 68 -1.00 -1.50 -8.71
CA LYS A 68 -1.63 -0.86 -7.55
C LYS A 68 -1.00 -1.25 -6.21
N LEU A 69 -0.30 -2.40 -6.12
CA LEU A 69 0.43 -2.81 -4.92
C LEU A 69 1.59 -1.85 -4.57
N GLY A 70 2.17 -1.18 -5.56
CA GLY A 70 3.21 -0.17 -5.36
C GLY A 70 2.66 1.22 -5.00
N ALA A 71 1.35 1.43 -5.10
CA ALA A 71 0.72 2.74 -4.92
C ALA A 71 0.66 3.18 -3.44
N ARG A 72 0.08 4.35 -3.20
CA ARG A 72 -0.23 4.87 -1.86
C ARG A 72 -1.71 5.18 -1.78
N LEU A 73 -2.36 4.70 -0.73
CA LEU A 73 -3.74 5.08 -0.43
C LEU A 73 -3.80 6.56 -0.05
N ARG A 74 -4.83 7.25 -0.53
CA ARG A 74 -5.10 8.66 -0.26
C ARG A 74 -6.59 8.88 -0.09
N LEU A 75 -6.97 9.53 1.00
CA LEU A 75 -8.30 10.10 1.16
C LEU A 75 -8.27 11.52 0.56
N ASN A 76 -9.14 11.80 -0.40
CA ASN A 76 -9.27 13.13 -1.02
C ASN A 76 -10.31 13.97 -0.29
#